data_AF-A0A844THA3-F1
#
_entry.id   AF-A0A844THA3-F1
#
_cell.length_a   1.000
_cell.length_b   1.000
_cell.length_c   1.000
_cell.angle_alpha   90.00
_cell.angle_beta   90.00
_cell.angle_gamma   90.00
#
_symmetry.space_group_name_H-M   'P 1'
#
loop_
_entity.id
_entity.type
_entity.pdbx_description
1 polymer ?
#
loop_
_entity_poly.entity_id
_entity_poly.type
_entity_poly.pdbx_seq_one_letter_code
_entity_poly.pdbx_strand_id
1 'polypeptide(L)'
;MLYAPPWDSPKLEAFVEQCIQDKVVLVCVVGPDCRRVEDVIDELVVGLGDDSSRFINTTSHPNESIEDVRCFADAWFLDVDTTLPVQLVTL
;
A
#
# COMPACT_ATOMS: atom_id res chain seq x y z
N MET A 1 -8.90 -6.24 -12.55
CA MET A 1 -8.04 -6.85 -11.52
C MET A 1 -6.62 -6.50 -11.90
N LEU A 2 -5.95 -5.67 -11.10
CA LEU A 2 -4.55 -5.32 -11.32
C LEU A 2 -3.70 -6.37 -10.60
N TYR A 3 -2.70 -6.89 -11.29
CA TYR A 3 -1.69 -7.76 -10.66
C TYR A 3 -0.49 -6.88 -10.34
N ALA A 4 -0.09 -6.83 -9.07
CA ALA A 4 1.19 -6.24 -8.71
C ALA A 4 2.31 -7.05 -9.39
N PRO A 5 3.34 -6.40 -9.95
CA PRO A 5 4.55 -7.09 -10.36
C PRO A 5 5.19 -7.82 -9.17
N PRO A 6 5.90 -8.95 -9.39
CA PRO A 6 6.67 -9.60 -8.33
C PRO A 6 7.66 -8.65 -7.64
N TRP A 7 8.05 -8.98 -6.41
CA TRP A 7 8.91 -8.14 -5.56
C TRP A 7 10.30 -7.84 -6.17
N ASP A 8 10.81 -8.74 -7.02
CA ASP A 8 12.10 -8.62 -7.71
C ASP A 8 11.97 -7.98 -9.11
N SER A 9 10.75 -7.58 -9.49
CA SER A 9 10.49 -7.02 -10.80
C SER A 9 10.81 -5.53 -10.83
N PRO A 10 11.58 -5.03 -11.82
CA PRO A 10 11.77 -3.59 -12.01
C PRO A 10 10.47 -2.86 -12.39
N LYS A 11 9.40 -3.60 -12.68
CA LYS A 11 8.07 -3.03 -12.95
C LYS A 11 7.33 -2.62 -11.67
N LEU A 12 7.74 -3.13 -10.50
CA LEU A 12 7.09 -2.81 -9.23
C LEU A 12 7.26 -1.32 -8.87
N GLU A 13 8.46 -0.79 -9.07
CA GLU A 13 8.75 0.65 -8.91
C GLU A 13 7.85 1.51 -9.80
N ALA A 14 7.75 1.19 -11.09
CA ALA A 14 6.85 1.92 -12.00
C ALA A 14 5.37 1.83 -11.57
N PHE A 15 4.94 0.70 -11.02
CA PHE A 15 3.60 0.55 -10.45
C PHE A 15 3.40 1.45 -9.22
N VAL A 16 4.36 1.49 -8.29
CA VAL A 16 4.29 2.34 -7.10
C VAL A 16 4.24 3.82 -7.48
N GLU A 17 5.09 4.27 -8.40
CA GLU A 17 5.07 5.65 -8.88
C GLU A 17 3.74 6.02 -9.54
N GLN A 18 3.13 5.10 -10.30
CA GLN A 18 1.81 5.33 -10.86
C GLN A 18 0.73 5.44 -9.77
N CYS A 19 0.77 4.58 -8.75
CA CYS A 19 -0.15 4.68 -7.61
C CYS A 19 -0.03 6.01 -6.87
N ILE A 20 1.19 6.53 -6.68
CA ILE A 20 1.43 7.83 -6.06
C ILE A 20 0.85 8.96 -6.93
N GLN A 21 1.11 8.94 -8.24
CA GLN A 21 0.56 9.92 -9.18
C GLN A 21 -0.97 9.90 -9.22
N ASP A 22 -1.57 8.72 -9.15
CA ASP A 22 -3.01 8.50 -9.14
C ASP A 22 -3.65 8.77 -7.76
N LYS A 23 -2.84 9.13 -6.75
CA LYS A 23 -3.28 9.38 -5.36
C LYS A 23 -4.02 8.18 -4.76
N VAL A 24 -3.54 6.97 -5.06
CA VAL A 24 -4.02 5.75 -4.42
C VAL A 24 -3.69 5.82 -2.93
N VAL A 25 -4.69 5.62 -2.08
CA VAL A 25 -4.53 5.72 -0.62
C VAL A 25 -4.34 4.37 0.07
N LEU A 26 -4.67 3.26 -0.61
CA LEU A 26 -4.57 1.90 -0.11
C LEU A 26 -4.18 0.93 -1.24
N VAL A 27 -3.16 0.11 -0.99
CA VAL A 27 -2.78 -1.03 -1.83
C VAL A 27 -2.83 -2.31 -0.98
N CYS A 28 -3.82 -3.17 -1.25
CA CYS A 28 -3.91 -4.49 -0.63
C CYS A 28 -3.20 -5.53 -1.52
N VAL A 29 -2.15 -6.16 -1.00
CA VAL A 29 -1.37 -7.18 -1.69
C VAL A 29 -1.85 -8.57 -1.28
N VAL A 30 -2.29 -9.38 -2.25
CA VAL A 30 -2.87 -10.71 -2.00
C VAL A 30 -2.08 -11.78 -2.74
N GLY A 31 -1.88 -12.92 -2.10
CA GLY A 31 -1.30 -14.12 -2.71
C GLY A 31 0.14 -14.43 -2.27
N PRO A 32 0.82 -15.35 -2.97
CA PRO A 32 2.18 -15.76 -2.62
C PRO A 32 3.14 -14.57 -2.55
N ASP A 33 4.03 -14.58 -1.55
CA ASP A 33 5.03 -13.54 -1.31
C ASP A 33 4.46 -12.12 -1.09
N CYS A 34 3.16 -11.97 -0.82
CA CYS A 34 2.52 -10.65 -0.66
C CYS A 34 3.18 -9.78 0.41
N ARG A 35 3.68 -10.38 1.49
CA ARG A 35 4.44 -9.66 2.53
C ARG A 35 5.71 -9.02 1.98
N ARG A 36 6.44 -9.75 1.15
CA ARG A 36 7.69 -9.25 0.56
C ARG A 36 7.43 -8.20 -0.52
N VAL A 37 6.33 -8.33 -1.25
CA VAL A 37 5.89 -7.29 -2.19
C VAL A 37 5.48 -6.03 -1.43
N GLU A 38 4.73 -6.16 -0.33
CA GLU A 38 4.40 -5.05 0.58
C GLU A 38 5.65 -4.36 1.13
N ASP A 39 6.62 -5.11 1.68
CA ASP A 39 7.87 -4.56 2.19
C ASP A 39 8.60 -3.68 1.14
N VAL A 40 8.63 -4.14 -0.12
CA VAL A 40 9.26 -3.39 -1.22
C VAL A 40 8.43 -2.16 -1.59
N ILE A 41 7.10 -2.25 -1.60
CA ILE A 41 6.24 -1.08 -1.83
C ILE A 41 6.47 -0.04 -0.75
N ASP A 42 6.55 -0.43 0.52
CA ASP A 42 6.78 0.47 1.64
C ASP A 42 8.11 1.21 1.51
N GLU A 43 9.19 0.49 1.17
CA GLU A 43 10.50 1.09 0.90
C GLU A 43 10.44 2.12 -0.24
N LEU A 44 9.77 1.76 -1.35
CA LEU A 44 9.62 2.63 -2.51
C LEU A 44 8.76 3.88 -2.21
N VAL A 45 7.72 3.74 -1.40
CA VAL A 45 6.86 4.87 -0.98
C VAL A 45 7.66 5.84 -0.13
N VAL A 46 8.40 5.35 0.87
CA VAL A 46 9.30 6.16 1.71
C VAL A 46 10.35 6.89 0.87
N GLY A 47 10.92 6.20 -0.13
CA GLY A 47 11.94 6.75 -1.01
C GLY A 47 13.14 7.28 -0.20
N LEU A 48 13.58 8.51 -0.47
CA LEU A 48 14.66 9.15 0.27
C LEU A 48 14.20 9.81 1.59
N GLY A 49 12.91 9.76 1.91
CA GLY A 49 12.34 10.37 3.12
C GLY A 49 12.29 11.90 3.10
N ASP A 50 12.57 12.54 1.97
CA ASP A 50 12.54 13.99 1.78
C ASP A 50 11.23 14.53 1.20
N ASP A 51 10.40 13.66 0.62
CA ASP A 51 9.07 13.99 0.11
C ASP A 51 7.95 13.42 0.98
N SER A 52 7.49 14.22 1.94
CA SER A 52 6.39 13.85 2.84
C SER A 52 5.02 13.79 2.15
N SER A 53 4.91 14.12 0.86
CA SER A 53 3.66 13.99 0.10
C SER A 53 3.43 12.58 -0.45
N ARG A 54 4.48 11.74 -0.46
CA ARG A 54 4.40 10.33 -0.85
C ARG A 54 3.76 9.53 0.27
N PHE A 55 2.52 9.12 0.06
CA PHE A 55 1.76 8.39 1.06
C PHE A 55 0.84 7.36 0.42
N ILE A 56 1.04 6.10 0.78
CA ILE A 56 0.18 4.96 0.44
C ILE A 56 0.10 4.08 1.69
N ASN A 57 -1.11 3.65 2.08
CA ASN A 57 -1.24 2.57 3.04
C ASN A 57 -1.13 1.24 2.30
N THR A 58 -0.46 0.28 2.91
CA THR A 58 -0.28 -1.07 2.38
C THR A 58 -0.81 -2.08 3.38
N THR A 59 -1.32 -3.19 2.85
CA THR A 59 -1.67 -4.37 3.64
C THR A 59 -1.31 -5.62 2.87
N SER A 60 -0.79 -6.65 3.55
CA SER A 60 -0.58 -7.97 2.97
C SER A 60 -1.53 -9.04 3.51
N HIS A 61 -2.05 -9.86 2.60
CA HIS A 61 -3.11 -10.82 2.84
C HIS A 61 -2.69 -12.23 2.37
N PRO A 62 -1.83 -12.94 3.13
CA PRO A 62 -1.24 -14.21 2.69
C PRO A 62 -2.21 -15.40 2.68
N ASN A 63 -3.28 -15.34 3.47
CA ASN A 63 -4.21 -16.46 3.70
C ASN A 63 -5.67 -16.12 3.41
N GLU A 64 -5.95 -14.94 2.88
CA GLU A 64 -7.30 -14.44 2.64
C GLU A 64 -7.65 -14.56 1.16
N SER A 65 -8.94 -14.78 0.88
CA SER A 65 -9.44 -14.75 -0.49
C SER A 65 -9.47 -13.32 -1.01
N ILE A 66 -9.54 -13.17 -2.32
CA ILE A 66 -9.70 -11.86 -2.95
C ILE A 66 -11.01 -11.19 -2.47
N GLU A 67 -12.06 -11.99 -2.29
CA GLU A 67 -13.35 -11.54 -1.78
C GLU A 67 -13.25 -10.98 -0.36
N ASP A 68 -12.52 -11.66 0.53
CA ASP A 68 -12.30 -11.19 1.90
C ASP A 68 -11.53 -9.86 1.91
N VAL A 69 -10.49 -9.76 1.08
CA VAL A 69 -9.68 -8.53 0.97
C VAL A 69 -10.46 -7.38 0.37
N ARG A 70 -11.39 -7.64 -0.55
CA ARG A 70 -12.32 -6.61 -1.04
C ARG A 70 -13.23 -6.11 0.07
N CYS A 71 -13.82 -7.01 0.86
CA CYS A 71 -14.62 -6.62 2.03
C CYS A 71 -13.80 -5.79 3.02
N PHE A 72 -12.54 -6.15 3.28
CA PHE A 72 -11.62 -5.36 4.09
C PHE A 72 -11.40 -3.96 3.49
N ALA A 73 -11.07 -3.86 2.20
CA ALA A 73 -10.82 -2.58 1.55
C ALA A 73 -12.07 -1.68 1.55
N ASP A 74 -13.26 -2.24 1.32
CA ASP A 74 -14.53 -1.51 1.38
C ASP A 74 -14.82 -1.00 2.81
N ALA A 75 -14.49 -1.81 3.83
CA ALA A 75 -14.64 -1.43 5.24
C ALA A 75 -13.59 -0.42 5.72
N TRP A 76 -12.38 -0.45 5.16
CA TRP A 76 -11.28 0.44 5.55
C TRP A 76 -11.66 1.92 5.43
N PHE A 77 -12.41 2.29 4.39
CA PHE A 77 -12.90 3.66 4.19
C PHE A 77 -14.01 4.08 5.17
N LEU A 78 -14.64 3.14 5.87
CA LEU A 78 -15.72 3.42 6.83
C LEU A 78 -15.21 3.74 8.24
N ASP A 79 -13.96 3.38 8.55
CA ASP A 79 -13.33 3.58 9.88
C ASP A 79 -12.30 4.73 9.93
N VAL A 80 -12.03 5.41 8.81
CA VAL A 80 -11.14 6.58 8.80
C VAL A 80 -11.97 7.85 9.01
N ASP A 81 -12.08 8.29 10.27
CA ASP A 81 -12.46 9.67 10.56
C ASP A 81 -11.28 10.58 10.21
N THR A 82 -11.35 11.19 9.03
CA THR A 82 -10.37 12.14 8.50
C THR A 82 -10.22 13.42 9.35
N THR A 83 -11.01 13.57 10.41
CA THR A 83 -10.90 14.66 11.39
C THR A 83 -10.07 14.31 12.63
N LEU A 84 -9.67 13.04 12.81
CA LEU A 84 -8.84 12.62 13.93
C LEU A 84 -7.38 13.07 13.77
N PRO A 85 -6.74 13.61 14.83
CA PRO A 85 -5.38 14.14 14.75
C PRO A 85 -4.35 13.03 14.56
N VAL A 86 -3.47 13.20 13.56
CA VAL A 86 -2.27 12.36 13.37
C VAL A 86 -1.18 12.85 14.32
N GLN A 87 -0.65 11.95 15.16
CA GLN A 87 0.46 12.24 16.08
C GLN A 87 1.79 11.88 15.43
N LEU A 88 2.62 12.90 15.19
CA LEU A 88 4.00 12.73 14.74
C LEU A 88 4.88 12.46 15.97
N VAL A 89 5.54 11.30 15.99
CA VAL A 89 6.61 10.99 16.96
C VAL A 89 7.95 11.13 16.23
N THR A 90 8.84 11.96 16.77
CA THR A 90 10.22 12.10 16.28
C THR A 90 11.16 11.40 17.25
N LEU A 91 12.19 10.72 16.72
CA LEU A 91 13.30 10.12 17.45
C LEU A 91 14.52 11.06 17.43
#